data_AF-A0A2D5BMW9-F1
#
_entry.id   AF-A0A2D5BMW9-F1
#
_cell.length_a   1.000
_cell.length_b   1.000
_cell.length_c   1.000
_cell.angle_alpha   90.00
_cell.angle_beta   90.00
_cell.angle_gamma   90.00
#
_symmetry.space_group_name_H-M   'P 1'
#
loop_
_entity.id
_entity.type
_entity.pdbx_description
1 polymer ?
#
loop_
_entity_poly.entity_id
_entity_poly.type
_entity_poly.pdbx_seq_one_letter_code
_entity_poly.pdbx_strand_id
1 'polypeptide(L)'
;MWRILSPSARGIHRPRAIMRRMLMLAGSLLVLALGPILVARVRNLRPATVALDAFVVVAIGGLILIHILPESLDRGGWAALAALVAGLFGPLLAERGLRPGTTSGAGRIVIGLALAGLAAHAMIDGLALGHDHAASHHGHDHAHDHEPTGLLALAVLLHRLPVGIAIWWLIPRTLGVRVAIGTLVLIAASTVFGFALGGVALDEAAGSQGLAIFQALLAGSLLHVVFHSHLPVRERSGSWELASAMGTIAAIAILAAVSASHPSAVVSQAGAVFLAFALQSAPALLAAYLVVGFIHVLLPAKRLEGGTGGPLRQAARGVIAGLPLPVCSCGIVPLYRELVLKGAPVAAAMAFLIATPELEIAAFLLTMQLMGTPFAVARIAAAAVLALLAGWLVGRAATVKPVASADVGAPEPEPQRTRRSPAGVLRDALRFGFGEAVDHTAAWILLGLGIAALVSPYLDKDWLIGVPPILQVACAALLGLPLYVCASGSTPFAASLVAYGLSPGAAIALLLTGPATNVTTFGLLSDLHGSKTAITFGVLIIVGAIGLGVAVDGLLETPDIAPVTNAGHAASTLAIGCLSVLALVFLVSLLRQGTRPFIERVAVSRDGHDHGHDHADSPPPPCCD
;
A
#
# COMPACT_ATOMS: atom_id res chain seq x y z
N MET A 1 -5.31 -72.17 22.25
CA MET A 1 -5.56 -71.30 23.42
C MET A 1 -4.24 -71.09 24.13
N TRP A 2 -3.49 -70.03 23.76
CA TRP A 2 -2.33 -69.39 24.42
C TRP A 2 -1.46 -68.68 23.37
N ARG A 3 -1.69 -67.37 23.18
CA ARG A 3 -0.72 -66.39 22.68
C ARG A 3 -1.29 -64.99 22.90
N ILE A 4 -1.15 -64.49 24.12
CA ILE A 4 -1.23 -63.07 24.46
C ILE A 4 0.06 -62.76 25.22
N LEU A 5 0.58 -61.55 25.00
CA LEU A 5 1.76 -60.90 25.58
C LEU A 5 3.01 -60.88 24.69
N SER A 6 3.07 -59.88 23.81
CA SER A 6 4.31 -59.15 23.56
C SER A 6 4.19 -57.74 24.15
N PRO A 7 4.96 -57.40 25.19
CA PRO A 7 5.08 -56.03 25.69
C PRO A 7 6.49 -55.50 25.43
N SER A 8 6.75 -54.86 24.29
CA SER A 8 7.94 -54.00 24.12
C SER A 8 8.02 -53.28 22.76
N ALA A 9 7.16 -52.27 22.53
CA ALA A 9 7.42 -51.26 21.47
C ALA A 9 6.64 -49.94 21.66
N ARG A 10 6.33 -49.49 22.89
CA ARG A 10 5.50 -48.28 23.10
C ARG A 10 6.05 -47.23 24.10
N GLY A 11 7.32 -47.30 24.50
CA GLY A 11 7.81 -46.54 25.65
C GLY A 11 8.71 -45.31 25.43
N ILE A 12 9.48 -45.22 24.33
CA ILE A 12 10.70 -44.37 24.35
C ILE A 12 10.58 -43.07 23.52
N HIS A 13 9.63 -42.98 22.57
CA HIS A 13 9.49 -41.80 21.70
C HIS A 13 8.56 -40.68 22.23
N ARG A 14 7.67 -40.97 23.19
CA ARG A 14 6.71 -39.98 23.73
C ARG A 14 7.30 -38.86 24.59
N PRO A 15 8.25 -39.10 25.53
CA PRO A 15 8.71 -38.04 26.44
C PRO A 15 9.52 -36.93 25.75
N ARG A 16 10.30 -37.27 24.71
CA ARG A 16 11.08 -36.28 23.94
C ARG A 16 10.19 -35.33 23.12
N ALA A 17 9.10 -35.84 22.55
CA ALA A 17 8.15 -35.03 21.78
C ALA A 17 7.39 -34.03 22.67
N ILE A 18 6.91 -34.46 23.83
CA ILE A 18 6.22 -33.60 24.80
C ILE A 18 7.17 -32.51 25.33
N MET A 19 8.40 -32.88 25.69
CA MET A 19 9.41 -31.94 26.16
C MET A 19 9.75 -30.89 25.10
N ARG A 20 9.88 -31.27 23.83
CA ARG A 20 10.12 -30.33 22.72
C ARG A 20 8.98 -29.32 22.57
N ARG A 21 7.73 -29.76 22.65
CA ARG A 21 6.56 -28.85 22.55
C ARG A 21 6.44 -27.89 23.71
N MET A 22 6.67 -28.38 24.93
CA MET A 22 6.74 -27.52 26.10
C MET A 22 7.87 -26.48 25.98
N LEU A 23 9.01 -26.86 25.41
CA LEU A 23 10.12 -25.95 25.15
C LEU A 23 9.78 -24.90 24.09
N MET A 24 9.04 -25.27 23.03
CA MET A 24 8.54 -24.32 22.03
C MET A 24 7.50 -23.35 22.61
N LEU A 25 6.55 -23.83 23.42
CA LEU A 25 5.61 -22.96 24.13
C LEU A 25 6.34 -21.99 25.06
N ALA A 26 7.27 -22.49 25.88
CA ALA A 26 8.09 -21.65 26.76
C ALA A 26 8.90 -20.62 25.97
N GLY A 27 9.48 -21.03 24.84
CA GLY A 27 10.19 -20.15 23.91
C GLY A 27 9.29 -19.03 23.36
N SER A 28 8.09 -19.36 22.89
CA SER A 28 7.12 -18.38 22.39
C SER A 28 6.74 -17.33 23.45
N LEU A 29 6.48 -17.78 24.69
CA LEU A 29 6.16 -16.87 25.81
C LEU A 29 7.36 -16.00 26.20
N LEU A 30 8.56 -16.57 26.21
CA LEU A 30 9.80 -15.84 26.54
C LEU A 30 10.11 -14.77 25.48
N VAL A 31 9.98 -15.12 24.19
CA VAL A 31 10.21 -14.19 23.08
C VAL A 31 9.18 -13.06 23.08
N LEU A 32 7.90 -13.35 23.37
CA LEU A 32 6.87 -12.31 23.54
C LEU A 32 7.24 -11.36 24.69
N ALA A 33 7.72 -11.88 25.81
CA ALA A 33 8.14 -11.08 26.98
C ALA A 33 9.43 -10.29 26.76
N LEU A 34 10.25 -10.64 25.76
CA LEU A 34 11.47 -9.92 25.41
C LEU A 34 11.17 -8.53 24.82
N GLY A 35 10.01 -8.35 24.18
CA GLY A 35 9.60 -7.08 23.58
C GLY A 35 9.67 -5.89 24.54
N PRO A 36 8.93 -5.92 25.67
CA PRO A 36 9.00 -4.89 26.71
C PRO A 36 10.42 -4.56 27.19
N ILE A 37 11.26 -5.58 27.33
CA ILE A 37 12.66 -5.44 27.80
C ILE A 37 13.47 -4.67 26.75
N LEU A 38 13.37 -5.06 25.47
CA LEU A 38 14.06 -4.40 24.38
C LEU A 38 13.63 -2.93 24.26
N VAL A 39 12.33 -2.67 24.26
CA VAL A 39 11.79 -1.31 24.20
C VAL A 39 12.28 -0.47 25.38
N ALA A 40 12.27 -1.02 26.60
CA ALA A 40 12.74 -0.32 27.80
C ALA A 40 14.23 0.02 27.74
N ARG A 41 15.06 -0.83 27.11
CA ARG A 41 16.51 -0.58 26.94
C ARG A 41 16.80 0.50 25.91
N VAL A 42 16.00 0.57 24.84
CA VAL A 42 16.26 1.50 23.73
C VAL A 42 15.49 2.82 23.82
N ARG A 43 14.49 2.95 24.71
CA ARG A 43 13.61 4.14 24.80
C ARG A 43 14.34 5.48 24.98
N ASN A 44 15.53 5.46 25.58
CA ASN A 44 16.33 6.66 25.83
C ASN A 44 17.32 6.97 24.68
N LEU A 45 17.48 6.05 23.72
CA LEU A 45 18.40 6.18 22.59
C LEU A 45 17.63 6.60 21.34
N ARG A 46 17.71 7.89 20.98
CA ARG A 46 17.01 8.47 19.82
C ARG A 46 17.16 7.67 18.52
N PRO A 47 18.37 7.31 18.04
CA PRO A 47 18.48 6.51 16.82
C PRO A 47 17.82 5.14 16.97
N ALA A 48 17.96 4.49 18.13
CA ALA A 48 17.33 3.18 18.35
C ALA A 48 15.79 3.27 18.37
N THR A 49 15.21 4.38 18.83
CA THR A 49 13.76 4.59 18.75
C THR A 49 13.25 4.75 17.31
N VAL A 50 14.02 5.39 16.43
CA VAL A 50 13.70 5.52 15.00
C VAL A 50 13.81 4.15 14.31
N ALA A 51 14.87 3.40 14.59
CA ALA A 51 15.05 2.04 14.08
C ALA A 51 13.90 1.13 14.54
N LEU A 52 13.49 1.24 15.81
CA LEU A 52 12.40 0.45 16.36
C LEU A 52 11.06 0.78 15.70
N ASP A 53 10.78 2.05 15.43
CA ASP A 53 9.57 2.47 14.75
C ASP A 53 9.50 1.90 13.32
N ALA A 54 10.57 2.08 12.54
CA ALA A 54 10.69 1.52 11.20
C ALA A 54 10.57 -0.01 11.22
N PHE A 55 11.20 -0.66 12.21
CA PHE A 55 11.11 -2.10 12.40
C PHE A 55 9.67 -2.55 12.66
N VAL A 56 8.95 -1.91 13.59
CA VAL A 56 7.57 -2.27 13.93
C VAL A 56 6.64 -2.12 12.73
N VAL A 57 6.72 -1.00 12.02
CA VAL A 57 5.85 -0.73 10.85
C VAL A 57 6.09 -1.77 9.76
N VAL A 58 7.35 -2.05 9.41
CA VAL A 58 7.68 -3.00 8.35
C VAL A 58 7.43 -4.45 8.78
N ALA A 59 7.80 -4.84 9.99
CA ALA A 59 7.65 -6.21 10.46
C ALA A 59 6.18 -6.58 10.66
N ILE A 60 5.38 -5.73 11.33
CA ILE A 60 3.96 -6.03 11.56
C ILE A 60 3.17 -5.89 10.26
N GLY A 61 3.38 -4.81 9.50
CA GLY A 61 2.74 -4.63 8.20
C GLY A 61 3.06 -5.77 7.24
N GLY A 62 4.34 -6.18 7.17
CA GLY A 62 4.80 -7.31 6.37
C GLY A 62 4.24 -8.65 6.82
N LEU A 63 4.18 -8.94 8.13
CA LEU A 63 3.58 -10.17 8.65
C LEU A 63 2.09 -10.27 8.28
N ILE A 64 1.37 -9.14 8.39
CA ILE A 64 -0.03 -9.07 7.99
C ILE A 64 -0.18 -9.31 6.49
N LEU A 65 0.58 -8.58 5.65
CA LEU A 65 0.45 -8.63 4.19
C LEU A 65 0.97 -9.94 3.56
N ILE A 66 2.00 -10.55 4.13
CA ILE A 66 2.67 -11.74 3.57
C ILE A 66 2.08 -13.03 4.16
N HIS A 67 1.65 -13.06 5.42
CA HIS A 67 1.21 -14.32 6.04
C HIS A 67 -0.27 -14.34 6.39
N ILE A 68 -0.77 -13.33 7.12
CA ILE A 68 -2.14 -13.35 7.63
C ILE A 68 -3.15 -13.14 6.50
N LEU A 69 -2.91 -12.13 5.68
CA LEU A 69 -3.83 -11.72 4.62
C LEU A 69 -3.95 -12.80 3.54
N PRO A 70 -2.86 -13.40 3.03
CA PRO A 70 -3.01 -14.43 2.02
C PRO A 70 -3.79 -15.66 2.51
N GLU A 71 -3.47 -16.16 3.70
CA GLU A 71 -4.15 -17.31 4.30
C GLU A 71 -5.65 -17.02 4.54
N SER A 72 -5.96 -15.80 4.97
CA SER A 72 -7.36 -15.39 5.22
C SER A 72 -8.15 -15.30 3.92
N LEU A 73 -7.54 -14.85 2.83
CA LEU A 73 -8.17 -14.76 1.51
C LEU A 73 -8.35 -16.16 0.89
N ASP A 74 -7.35 -17.03 1.02
CA ASP A 74 -7.41 -18.41 0.51
C ASP A 74 -8.59 -19.18 1.13
N ARG A 75 -8.76 -19.08 2.45
CA ARG A 75 -9.83 -19.77 3.17
C ARG A 75 -11.17 -19.04 3.17
N GLY A 76 -11.16 -17.71 3.15
CA GLY A 76 -12.36 -16.87 3.32
C GLY A 76 -12.92 -16.28 2.03
N GLY A 77 -12.18 -16.31 0.93
CA GLY A 77 -12.55 -15.78 -0.38
C GLY A 77 -12.96 -14.30 -0.35
N TRP A 78 -13.96 -13.94 -1.15
CA TRP A 78 -14.48 -12.58 -1.25
C TRP A 78 -15.05 -12.03 0.07
N ALA A 79 -15.59 -12.89 0.94
CA ALA A 79 -16.08 -12.47 2.24
C ALA A 79 -14.94 -12.01 3.16
N ALA A 80 -13.78 -12.68 3.10
CA ALA A 80 -12.57 -12.21 3.78
C ALA A 80 -12.07 -10.90 3.17
N LEU A 81 -12.08 -10.72 1.85
CA LEU A 81 -11.71 -9.44 1.24
C LEU A 81 -12.63 -8.28 1.69
N ALA A 82 -13.94 -8.51 1.71
CA ALA A 82 -14.91 -7.52 2.19
C ALA A 82 -14.68 -7.19 3.68
N ALA A 83 -14.41 -8.21 4.49
CA ALA A 83 -14.07 -8.04 5.90
C ALA A 83 -12.75 -7.28 6.10
N LEU A 84 -11.73 -7.55 5.29
CA LEU A 84 -10.47 -6.80 5.28
C LEU A 84 -10.71 -5.31 5.03
N VAL A 85 -11.46 -4.97 3.97
CA VAL A 85 -11.78 -3.59 3.62
C VAL A 85 -12.59 -2.94 4.75
N ALA A 86 -13.56 -3.64 5.31
CA ALA A 86 -14.32 -3.18 6.47
C ALA A 86 -13.43 -2.96 7.71
N GLY A 87 -12.42 -3.80 7.92
CA GLY A 87 -11.44 -3.65 9.00
C GLY A 87 -10.52 -2.45 8.79
N LEU A 88 -10.08 -2.22 7.55
CA LEU A 88 -9.17 -1.14 7.18
C LEU A 88 -9.81 0.25 7.30
N PHE A 89 -11.07 0.38 6.88
CA PHE A 89 -11.78 1.67 6.88
C PHE A 89 -12.79 1.81 8.03
N GLY A 90 -13.16 0.72 8.69
CA GLY A 90 -14.12 0.70 9.79
C GLY A 90 -13.75 1.65 10.95
N PRO A 91 -12.49 1.64 11.45
CA PRO A 91 -12.05 2.60 12.46
C PRO A 91 -12.23 4.06 12.03
N LEU A 92 -11.93 4.37 10.77
CA LEU A 92 -12.08 5.72 10.21
C LEU A 92 -13.54 6.18 10.16
N LEU A 93 -14.45 5.29 9.75
CA LEU A 93 -15.90 5.57 9.74
C LEU A 93 -16.43 5.73 11.17
N ALA A 94 -15.98 4.89 12.09
CA ALA A 94 -16.33 4.98 13.50
C ALA A 94 -15.89 6.33 14.09
N GLU A 95 -14.69 6.81 13.76
CA GLU A 95 -14.22 8.12 14.22
C GLU A 95 -15.00 9.29 13.60
N ARG A 96 -15.39 9.22 12.32
CA ARG A 96 -16.11 10.30 11.61
C ARG A 96 -17.60 10.39 11.96
N GLY A 97 -18.25 9.26 12.25
CA GLY A 97 -19.67 9.20 12.58
C GLY A 97 -20.01 9.70 13.99
N LEU A 98 -19.01 9.94 14.84
CA LEU A 98 -19.20 10.32 16.23
C LEU A 98 -19.22 11.85 16.39
N ARG A 99 -20.34 12.37 16.90
CA ARG A 99 -20.45 13.77 17.34
C ARG A 99 -19.44 14.03 18.47
N PRO A 100 -18.77 15.21 18.51
CA PRO A 100 -17.90 15.57 19.63
C PRO A 100 -18.70 15.47 20.94
N GLY A 101 -18.35 14.51 21.82
CA GLY A 101 -18.98 14.34 23.14
C GLY A 101 -19.57 12.96 23.49
N THR A 102 -19.67 12.01 22.55
CA THR A 102 -20.19 10.64 22.80
C THR A 102 -19.11 9.54 22.73
N THR A 103 -17.86 9.91 22.99
CA THR A 103 -16.64 9.16 22.67
C THR A 103 -16.38 7.88 23.48
N SER A 104 -17.14 7.59 24.54
CA SER A 104 -16.77 6.51 25.48
C SER A 104 -17.21 5.10 25.06
N GLY A 105 -18.27 4.95 24.24
CA GLY A 105 -18.82 3.64 23.88
C GLY A 105 -18.15 2.99 22.68
N ALA A 106 -18.05 3.70 21.56
CA ALA A 106 -17.54 3.17 20.30
C ALA A 106 -16.03 2.84 20.35
N GLY A 107 -15.23 3.69 21.00
CA GLY A 107 -13.79 3.41 21.20
C GLY A 107 -13.55 2.12 22.00
N ARG A 108 -14.40 1.84 23.00
CA ARG A 108 -14.34 0.58 23.77
C ARG A 108 -14.71 -0.64 22.92
N ILE A 109 -15.65 -0.50 21.99
CA ILE A 109 -16.02 -1.58 21.06
C ILE A 109 -14.86 -1.89 20.11
N VAL A 110 -14.23 -0.86 19.52
CA VAL A 110 -13.07 -1.04 18.63
C VAL A 110 -11.90 -1.68 19.37
N ILE A 111 -11.56 -1.20 20.57
CA ILE A 111 -10.51 -1.80 21.41
C ILE A 111 -10.88 -3.23 21.80
N GLY A 112 -12.14 -3.49 22.15
CA GLY A 112 -12.63 -4.82 22.50
C GLY A 112 -12.50 -5.81 21.34
N LEU A 113 -12.90 -5.40 20.13
CA LEU A 113 -12.71 -6.18 18.89
C LEU A 113 -11.24 -6.45 18.60
N ALA A 114 -10.37 -5.43 18.74
CA ALA A 114 -8.93 -5.58 18.54
C ALA A 114 -8.31 -6.57 19.53
N LEU A 115 -8.66 -6.47 20.82
CA LEU A 115 -8.18 -7.39 21.87
C LEU A 115 -8.71 -8.81 21.67
N ALA A 116 -10.00 -8.96 21.34
CA ALA A 116 -10.60 -10.26 21.04
C ALA A 116 -9.93 -10.93 19.83
N GLY A 117 -9.61 -10.14 18.81
CA GLY A 117 -8.92 -10.65 17.63
C GLY A 117 -7.48 -11.07 17.90
N LEU A 118 -6.75 -10.26 18.66
CA LEU A 118 -5.39 -10.60 19.06
C LEU A 118 -5.35 -11.87 19.94
N ALA A 119 -6.36 -12.06 20.79
CA ALA A 119 -6.55 -13.29 21.56
C ALA A 119 -6.84 -14.49 20.64
N ALA A 120 -7.74 -14.36 19.67
CA ALA A 120 -8.06 -15.43 18.73
C ALA A 120 -6.85 -15.82 17.87
N HIS A 121 -6.10 -14.85 17.35
CA HIS A 121 -4.85 -15.12 16.61
C HIS A 121 -3.81 -15.82 17.50
N ALA A 122 -3.61 -15.32 18.73
CA ALA A 122 -2.69 -15.94 19.69
C ALA A 122 -3.10 -17.38 20.06
N MET A 123 -4.39 -17.66 20.10
CA MET A 123 -4.91 -19.02 20.30
C MET A 123 -4.55 -19.93 19.13
N ILE A 124 -4.63 -19.45 17.88
CA ILE A 124 -4.26 -20.23 16.68
C ILE A 124 -2.77 -20.55 16.68
N ASP A 125 -1.91 -19.60 17.04
CA ASP A 125 -0.48 -19.87 17.24
C ASP A 125 -0.25 -20.95 18.31
N GLY A 126 -1.04 -20.90 19.39
CA GLY A 126 -1.03 -21.92 20.44
C GLY A 126 -1.38 -23.30 19.87
N LEU A 127 -2.46 -23.40 19.10
CA LEU A 127 -2.89 -24.64 18.44
C LEU A 127 -1.78 -25.20 17.55
N ALA A 128 -1.13 -24.33 16.75
CA ALA A 128 -0.01 -24.70 15.88
C ALA A 128 1.20 -25.26 16.66
N LEU A 129 1.49 -24.74 17.86
CA LEU A 129 2.54 -25.25 18.74
C LEU A 129 2.17 -26.59 19.41
N GLY A 130 0.88 -26.85 19.61
CA GLY A 130 0.36 -28.04 20.30
C GLY A 130 0.21 -29.29 19.43
N HIS A 131 0.00 -29.12 18.12
CA HIS A 131 -0.43 -30.18 17.20
C HIS A 131 0.68 -31.23 16.86
N ASP A 132 0.29 -32.52 16.77
CA ASP A 132 1.14 -33.66 16.37
C ASP A 132 1.07 -33.95 14.85
N HIS A 133 1.92 -33.35 14.00
CA HIS A 133 2.00 -33.83 12.59
C HIS A 133 2.78 -35.16 12.43
N ALA A 134 3.17 -35.83 13.52
CA ALA A 134 3.95 -37.07 13.47
C ALA A 134 3.12 -38.32 13.10
N ALA A 135 1.81 -38.20 12.82
CA ALA A 135 0.91 -39.33 12.61
C ALA A 135 0.34 -39.47 11.19
N SER A 136 0.66 -38.60 10.23
CA SER A 136 0.08 -38.63 8.87
C SER A 136 0.97 -39.22 7.77
N HIS A 137 2.21 -39.64 8.06
CA HIS A 137 3.05 -40.34 7.07
C HIS A 137 2.79 -41.85 7.06
N HIS A 138 1.69 -42.26 6.43
CA HIS A 138 1.60 -43.60 5.85
C HIS A 138 1.97 -43.55 4.37
N GLY A 139 3.13 -44.12 4.02
CA GLY A 139 3.44 -44.61 2.68
C GLY A 139 4.18 -43.65 1.75
N HIS A 140 5.51 -43.58 1.86
CA HIS A 140 6.47 -44.02 0.83
C HIS A 140 7.87 -43.50 1.17
N ASP A 141 8.82 -44.44 1.23
CA ASP A 141 10.23 -44.22 1.48
C ASP A 141 10.85 -43.26 0.45
N HIS A 142 11.34 -42.11 0.91
CA HIS A 142 12.61 -41.55 0.44
C HIS A 142 13.26 -40.72 1.56
N ALA A 143 14.49 -41.10 1.88
CA ALA A 143 15.34 -40.48 2.88
C ALA A 143 15.81 -39.09 2.43
N HIS A 144 15.32 -38.05 3.11
CA HIS A 144 16.07 -36.83 3.40
C HIS A 144 15.61 -36.29 4.76
N ASP A 145 16.55 -36.26 5.70
CA ASP A 145 16.40 -35.74 7.05
C ASP A 145 16.10 -34.23 7.04
N HIS A 146 14.83 -33.82 7.21
CA HIS A 146 14.47 -32.55 7.84
C HIS A 146 13.05 -32.63 8.41
N GLU A 147 12.93 -32.50 9.74
CA GLU A 147 11.69 -32.47 10.51
C GLU A 147 10.75 -31.32 10.05
N PRO A 148 9.57 -31.59 9.47
CA PRO A 148 8.62 -30.53 9.07
C PRO A 148 8.00 -29.77 10.27
N THR A 149 8.02 -30.37 11.47
CA THR A 149 7.33 -29.82 12.66
C THR A 149 8.09 -28.71 13.38
N GLY A 150 9.40 -28.62 13.21
CA GLY A 150 10.20 -27.54 13.82
C GLY A 150 10.03 -26.20 13.12
N LEU A 151 9.68 -26.23 11.84
CA LEU A 151 9.64 -25.05 10.95
C LEU A 151 8.43 -24.15 11.24
N LEU A 152 7.22 -24.71 11.37
CA LEU A 152 6.03 -23.95 11.78
C LEU A 152 6.18 -23.36 13.20
N ALA A 153 6.69 -24.14 14.15
CA ALA A 153 6.94 -23.65 15.50
C ALA A 153 8.00 -22.53 15.52
N LEU A 154 9.05 -22.65 14.69
CA LEU A 154 10.04 -21.59 14.51
C LEU A 154 9.43 -20.32 13.92
N ALA A 155 8.53 -20.44 12.94
CA ALA A 155 7.79 -19.31 12.39
C ALA A 155 6.97 -18.59 13.48
N VAL A 156 6.32 -19.37 14.37
CA VAL A 156 5.61 -18.83 15.54
C VAL A 156 6.57 -18.07 16.46
N LEU A 157 7.71 -18.64 16.80
CA LEU A 157 8.69 -17.98 17.67
C LEU A 157 9.24 -16.69 17.05
N LEU A 158 9.56 -16.69 15.75
CA LEU A 158 10.16 -15.55 15.06
C LEU A 158 9.23 -14.34 15.01
N HIS A 159 7.93 -14.54 14.73
CA HIS A 159 6.99 -13.42 14.62
C HIS A 159 6.54 -12.88 15.99
N ARG A 160 6.71 -13.64 17.08
CA ARG A 160 6.35 -13.20 18.44
C ARG A 160 7.19 -12.04 18.96
N LEU A 161 8.43 -11.91 18.47
CA LEU A 161 9.31 -10.81 18.83
C LEU A 161 8.78 -9.47 18.30
N PRO A 162 8.51 -9.30 16.98
CA PRO A 162 7.81 -8.13 16.46
C PRO A 162 6.52 -7.80 17.22
N VAL A 163 5.68 -8.80 17.49
CA VAL A 163 4.39 -8.60 18.19
C VAL A 163 4.60 -8.05 19.60
N GLY A 164 5.50 -8.63 20.39
CA GLY A 164 5.80 -8.17 21.75
C GLY A 164 6.38 -6.74 21.77
N ILE A 165 7.26 -6.44 20.80
CA ILE A 165 7.81 -5.08 20.62
C ILE A 165 6.70 -4.10 20.27
N ALA A 166 5.86 -4.42 19.28
CA ALA A 166 4.79 -3.55 18.79
C ALA A 166 3.77 -3.21 19.89
N ILE A 167 3.34 -4.22 20.66
CA ILE A 167 2.42 -4.02 21.79
C ILE A 167 2.99 -3.04 22.81
N TRP A 168 4.25 -3.21 23.19
CA TRP A 168 4.87 -2.34 24.19
C TRP A 168 5.28 -0.97 23.63
N TRP A 169 5.49 -0.86 22.31
CA TRP A 169 5.79 0.39 21.64
C TRP A 169 4.54 1.26 21.45
N LEU A 170 3.42 0.66 21.04
CA LEU A 170 2.20 1.36 20.63
C LEU A 170 1.19 1.55 21.77
N ILE A 171 0.90 0.50 22.56
CA ILE A 171 -0.22 0.54 23.53
C ILE A 171 0.05 1.47 24.72
N PRO A 172 1.23 1.47 25.37
CA PRO A 172 1.48 2.34 26.52
C PRO A 172 1.32 3.84 26.23
N ARG A 173 1.59 4.26 24.98
CA ARG A 173 1.49 5.66 24.55
C ARG A 173 0.06 6.09 24.27
N THR A 174 -0.81 5.15 23.90
CA THR A 174 -2.19 5.42 23.45
C THR A 174 -3.23 5.08 24.53
N LEU A 175 -3.09 3.92 25.18
CA LEU A 175 -4.06 3.38 26.14
C LEU A 175 -3.47 3.20 27.55
N GLY A 176 -2.17 3.44 27.72
CA GLY A 176 -1.47 3.34 29.00
C GLY A 176 -0.88 1.96 29.29
N VAL A 177 0.08 1.93 30.22
CA VAL A 177 0.89 0.74 30.55
C VAL A 177 0.03 -0.44 31.05
N ARG A 178 -1.03 -0.16 31.83
CA ARG A 178 -1.92 -1.22 32.37
C ARG A 178 -2.59 -2.04 31.26
N VAL A 179 -3.05 -1.37 30.20
CA VAL A 179 -3.68 -2.03 29.05
C VAL A 179 -2.64 -2.84 28.27
N ALA A 180 -1.41 -2.33 28.13
CA ALA A 180 -0.33 -3.07 27.46
C ALA A 180 0.02 -4.37 28.21
N ILE A 181 0.15 -4.32 29.54
CA ILE A 181 0.37 -5.51 30.37
C ILE A 181 -0.80 -6.48 30.23
N GLY A 182 -2.03 -6.00 30.35
CA GLY A 182 -3.23 -6.82 30.17
C GLY A 182 -3.28 -7.50 28.80
N THR A 183 -2.86 -6.81 27.74
CA THR A 183 -2.80 -7.34 26.38
C THR A 183 -1.77 -8.45 26.24
N LEU A 184 -0.56 -8.27 26.80
CA LEU A 184 0.48 -9.32 26.80
C LEU A 184 0.03 -10.56 27.57
N VAL A 185 -0.62 -10.37 28.73
CA VAL A 185 -1.18 -11.47 29.54
C VAL A 185 -2.29 -12.19 28.77
N LEU A 186 -3.18 -11.46 28.10
CA LEU A 186 -4.25 -12.03 27.28
C LEU A 186 -3.68 -12.90 26.15
N ILE A 187 -2.66 -12.42 25.44
CA ILE A 187 -1.98 -13.19 24.38
C ILE A 187 -1.32 -14.43 24.95
N ALA A 188 -0.57 -14.29 26.05
CA ALA A 188 0.10 -15.43 26.69
C ALA A 188 -0.92 -16.50 27.12
N ALA A 189 -2.00 -16.09 27.80
CA ALA A 189 -3.08 -16.98 28.22
C ALA A 189 -3.77 -17.66 27.04
N SER A 190 -4.09 -16.90 25.99
CA SER A 190 -4.73 -17.45 24.77
C SER A 190 -3.81 -18.42 24.04
N THR A 191 -2.50 -18.17 24.02
CA THR A 191 -1.49 -19.08 23.42
C THR A 191 -1.39 -20.38 24.21
N VAL A 192 -1.34 -20.31 25.54
CA VAL A 192 -1.32 -21.50 26.41
C VAL A 192 -2.62 -22.29 26.25
N PHE A 193 -3.75 -21.60 26.19
CA PHE A 193 -5.05 -22.22 25.96
C PHE A 193 -5.11 -22.94 24.61
N GLY A 194 -4.69 -22.27 23.53
CA GLY A 194 -4.58 -22.89 22.20
C GLY A 194 -3.63 -24.09 22.20
N PHE A 195 -2.48 -24.00 22.86
CA PHE A 195 -1.53 -25.11 22.98
C PHE A 195 -2.15 -26.33 23.69
N ALA A 196 -2.89 -26.10 24.78
CA ALA A 196 -3.58 -27.16 25.50
C ALA A 196 -4.67 -27.81 24.63
N LEU A 197 -5.35 -27.02 23.80
CA LEU A 197 -6.36 -27.49 22.86
C LEU A 197 -5.78 -28.20 21.64
N GLY A 198 -4.53 -27.92 21.23
CA GLY A 198 -3.92 -28.49 20.02
C GLY A 198 -3.75 -30.02 20.04
N GLY A 199 -3.89 -30.66 21.21
CA GLY A 199 -3.95 -32.11 21.35
C GLY A 199 -5.34 -32.73 21.16
N VAL A 200 -6.39 -31.91 21.06
CA VAL A 200 -7.76 -32.32 20.73
C VAL A 200 -8.01 -31.86 19.30
N ALA A 201 -8.37 -32.77 18.39
CA ALA A 201 -8.51 -32.48 16.95
C ALA A 201 -9.63 -31.45 16.68
N LEU A 202 -9.32 -30.17 16.85
CA LEU A 202 -10.13 -29.00 16.52
C LEU A 202 -9.64 -28.35 15.21
N ASP A 203 -9.04 -29.15 14.33
CA ASP A 203 -8.54 -28.69 13.02
C ASP A 203 -9.69 -28.12 12.16
N GLU A 204 -10.91 -28.66 12.31
CA GLU A 204 -12.11 -28.13 11.64
C GLU A 204 -12.46 -26.69 12.07
N ALA A 205 -12.26 -26.34 13.35
CA ALA A 205 -12.56 -25.00 13.85
C ALA A 205 -11.50 -23.98 13.39
N ALA A 206 -10.22 -24.39 13.38
CA ALA A 206 -9.10 -23.57 12.91
C ALA A 206 -9.11 -23.35 11.38
N GLY A 207 -9.71 -24.28 10.62
CA GLY A 207 -9.93 -24.17 9.18
C GLY A 207 -11.25 -23.49 8.78
N SER A 208 -12.08 -23.07 9.73
CA SER A 208 -13.42 -22.55 9.41
C SER A 208 -13.36 -21.23 8.63
N GLN A 209 -14.22 -21.11 7.61
CA GLN A 209 -14.37 -19.88 6.82
C GLN A 209 -14.68 -18.66 7.70
N GLY A 210 -15.46 -18.85 8.78
CA GLY A 210 -15.76 -17.78 9.73
C GLY A 210 -14.52 -17.23 10.44
N LEU A 211 -13.57 -18.09 10.79
CA LEU A 211 -12.31 -17.65 11.41
C LEU A 211 -11.45 -16.88 10.40
N ALA A 212 -11.41 -17.31 9.14
CA ALA A 212 -10.68 -16.61 8.08
C ALA A 212 -11.25 -15.20 7.81
N ILE A 213 -12.59 -15.08 7.74
CA ILE A 213 -13.27 -13.78 7.60
C ILE A 213 -12.96 -12.87 8.79
N PHE A 214 -13.00 -13.43 10.01
CA PHE A 214 -12.65 -12.69 11.21
C PHE A 214 -11.18 -12.27 11.21
N GLN A 215 -10.25 -13.14 10.84
CA GLN A 215 -8.83 -12.81 10.68
C GLN A 215 -8.59 -11.71 9.65
N ALA A 216 -9.33 -11.71 8.53
CA ALA A 216 -9.25 -10.66 7.54
C ALA A 216 -9.73 -9.29 8.08
N LEU A 217 -10.84 -9.27 8.83
CA LEU A 217 -11.33 -8.07 9.53
C LEU A 217 -10.25 -7.50 10.47
N LEU A 218 -9.59 -8.37 11.22
CA LEU A 218 -8.53 -7.99 12.14
C LEU A 218 -7.27 -7.52 11.42
N ALA A 219 -6.86 -8.21 10.36
CA ALA A 219 -5.76 -7.82 9.51
C ALA A 219 -5.96 -6.39 9.00
N GLY A 220 -7.17 -6.06 8.52
CA GLY A 220 -7.53 -4.72 8.07
C GLY A 220 -7.44 -3.68 9.19
N SER A 221 -8.00 -3.99 10.35
CA SER A 221 -7.95 -3.09 11.52
C SER A 221 -6.53 -2.88 12.04
N LEU A 222 -5.68 -3.91 12.02
CA LEU A 222 -4.29 -3.79 12.45
C LEU A 222 -3.47 -2.99 11.42
N LEU A 223 -3.72 -3.20 10.13
CA LEU A 223 -3.09 -2.44 9.06
C LEU A 223 -3.44 -0.95 9.16
N HIS A 224 -4.70 -0.63 9.51
CA HIS A 224 -5.12 0.72 9.85
C HIS A 224 -4.29 1.29 11.00
N VAL A 225 -4.24 0.60 12.16
CA VAL A 225 -3.51 1.10 13.34
C VAL A 225 -2.03 1.30 13.07
N VAL A 226 -1.36 0.36 12.40
CA VAL A 226 0.08 0.42 12.12
C VAL A 226 0.42 1.58 11.19
N PHE A 227 -0.40 1.83 10.16
CA PHE A 227 -0.13 2.90 9.20
C PHE A 227 -0.71 4.27 9.58
N HIS A 228 -1.69 4.35 10.49
CA HIS A 228 -2.26 5.62 10.99
C HIS A 228 -1.76 6.03 12.39
N SER A 229 -0.92 5.24 13.06
CA SER A 229 -0.34 5.67 14.34
C SER A 229 0.64 6.82 14.09
N HIS A 230 0.22 8.07 14.18
CA HIS A 230 1.10 9.23 14.08
C HIS A 230 2.00 9.29 15.32
N LEU A 231 3.25 8.85 15.17
CA LEU A 231 4.28 9.11 16.17
C LEU A 231 5.10 10.31 15.69
N PRO A 232 5.06 11.46 16.39
CA PRO A 232 5.76 12.65 15.94
C PRO A 232 7.28 12.41 15.96
N VAL A 233 7.86 12.23 14.77
CA VAL A 233 9.32 12.23 14.60
C VAL A 233 9.73 13.69 14.52
N ARG A 234 10.28 14.22 15.61
CA ARG A 234 10.78 15.59 15.67
C ARG A 234 12.07 15.68 14.83
N GLU A 235 12.00 16.34 13.67
CA GLU A 235 13.16 16.50 12.77
C GLU A 235 14.30 17.32 13.41
N ARG A 236 15.53 16.81 13.25
CA ARG A 236 16.77 17.51 12.82
C ARG A 236 18.03 16.72 13.24
N SER A 237 18.69 16.07 12.27
CA SER A 237 20.14 15.68 12.20
C SER A 237 20.35 14.27 11.62
N GLY A 238 21.17 14.16 10.55
CA GLY A 238 21.37 13.03 9.62
C GLY A 238 21.76 11.63 10.15
N SER A 239 21.64 11.35 11.44
CA SER A 239 21.77 9.99 12.00
C SER A 239 20.45 9.18 11.98
N TRP A 240 19.32 9.84 11.66
CA TRP A 240 17.98 9.22 11.65
C TRP A 240 17.74 8.32 10.43
N GLU A 241 18.25 8.68 9.26
CA GLU A 241 18.12 7.93 8.00
C GLU A 241 18.70 6.52 8.15
N LEU A 242 19.94 6.44 8.63
CA LEU A 242 20.62 5.17 8.88
C LEU A 242 19.90 4.33 9.93
N ALA A 243 19.37 4.96 10.98
CA ALA A 243 18.62 4.24 12.00
C ALA A 243 17.32 3.64 11.44
N SER A 244 16.55 4.41 10.67
CA SER A 244 15.33 3.93 9.99
C SER A 244 15.65 2.78 9.03
N ALA A 245 16.76 2.90 8.30
CA ALA A 245 17.27 1.86 7.41
C ALA A 245 17.56 0.56 8.14
N MET A 246 18.31 0.62 9.25
CA MET A 246 18.66 -0.55 10.06
C MET A 246 17.40 -1.24 10.59
N GLY A 247 16.42 -0.47 11.05
CA GLY A 247 15.12 -1.00 11.48
C GLY A 247 14.39 -1.75 10.36
N THR A 248 14.38 -1.18 9.15
CA THR A 248 13.76 -1.78 7.97
C THR A 248 14.47 -3.06 7.53
N ILE A 249 15.80 -3.04 7.48
CA ILE A 249 16.61 -4.22 7.13
C ILE A 249 16.37 -5.35 8.14
N ALA A 250 16.36 -5.03 9.44
CA ALA A 250 16.07 -6.01 10.48
C ALA A 250 14.66 -6.61 10.33
N ALA A 251 13.67 -5.79 10.00
CA ALA A 251 12.30 -6.26 9.75
C ALA A 251 12.22 -7.17 8.52
N ILE A 252 12.83 -6.77 7.40
CA ILE A 252 12.89 -7.59 6.16
C ILE A 252 13.58 -8.91 6.43
N ALA A 253 14.68 -8.92 7.19
CA ALA A 253 15.40 -10.14 7.55
C ALA A 253 14.51 -11.10 8.37
N ILE A 254 13.73 -10.59 9.33
CA ILE A 254 12.77 -11.41 10.08
C ILE A 254 11.66 -11.93 9.17
N LEU A 255 11.08 -11.09 8.29
CA LEU A 255 10.04 -11.51 7.36
C LEU A 255 10.53 -12.61 6.41
N ALA A 256 11.76 -12.48 5.90
CA ALA A 256 12.39 -13.49 5.07
C ALA A 256 12.63 -14.80 5.85
N ALA A 257 13.08 -14.71 7.10
CA ALA A 257 13.25 -15.88 7.96
C ALA A 257 11.92 -16.59 8.27
N VAL A 258 10.86 -15.82 8.57
CA VAL A 258 9.50 -16.36 8.80
C VAL A 258 8.99 -17.03 7.52
N SER A 259 9.13 -16.38 6.36
CA SER A 259 8.73 -16.93 5.05
C SER A 259 9.48 -18.21 4.69
N ALA A 260 10.78 -18.26 4.96
CA ALA A 260 11.57 -19.48 4.76
C ALA A 260 11.19 -20.61 5.72
N SER A 261 10.74 -20.27 6.93
CA SER A 261 10.31 -21.24 7.95
C SER A 261 8.88 -21.76 7.75
N HIS A 262 8.06 -21.11 6.93
CA HIS A 262 6.71 -21.60 6.62
C HIS A 262 6.36 -21.31 5.16
N PRO A 263 6.88 -22.10 4.21
CA PRO A 263 6.60 -21.89 2.80
C PRO A 263 5.11 -22.15 2.53
N SER A 264 4.39 -21.14 2.04
CA SER A 264 3.03 -21.28 1.53
C SER A 264 3.02 -21.11 0.01
N ALA A 265 2.24 -21.94 -0.67
CA ALA A 265 2.13 -21.89 -2.13
C ALA A 265 1.61 -20.54 -2.63
N VAL A 266 0.69 -19.95 -1.86
CA VAL A 266 0.10 -18.65 -2.17
C VAL A 266 1.14 -17.52 -2.06
N VAL A 267 2.02 -17.55 -1.04
CA VAL A 267 3.08 -16.54 -0.87
C VAL A 267 4.16 -16.70 -1.92
N SER A 268 4.55 -17.92 -2.26
CA SER A 268 5.53 -18.15 -3.32
C SER A 268 4.99 -17.72 -4.69
N GLN A 269 3.70 -17.98 -4.96
CA GLN A 269 3.03 -17.50 -6.17
C GLN A 269 2.93 -15.97 -6.22
N ALA A 270 2.51 -15.33 -5.12
CA ALA A 270 2.47 -13.87 -5.02
C ALA A 270 3.87 -13.26 -5.23
N GLY A 271 4.91 -13.84 -4.62
CA GLY A 271 6.29 -13.41 -4.80
C GLY A 271 6.78 -13.55 -6.26
N ALA A 272 6.41 -14.63 -6.94
CA ALA A 272 6.72 -14.83 -8.35
C ALA A 272 6.02 -13.79 -9.24
N VAL A 273 4.75 -13.50 -8.99
CA VAL A 273 3.99 -12.47 -9.71
C VAL A 273 4.60 -11.08 -9.47
N PHE A 274 4.95 -10.75 -8.23
CA PHE A 274 5.64 -9.50 -7.89
C PHE A 274 6.94 -9.35 -8.67
N LEU A 275 7.79 -10.37 -8.64
CA LEU A 275 9.09 -10.36 -9.31
C LEU A 275 8.94 -10.25 -10.83
N ALA A 276 7.97 -10.95 -11.41
CA ALA A 276 7.70 -10.89 -12.84
C ALA A 276 7.24 -9.48 -13.28
N PHE A 277 6.29 -8.87 -12.56
CA PHE A 277 5.89 -7.49 -12.83
C PHE A 277 7.02 -6.49 -12.60
N ALA A 278 7.85 -6.70 -11.57
CA ALA A 278 9.02 -5.86 -11.31
C ALA A 278 10.04 -5.94 -12.44
N LEU A 279 10.37 -7.14 -12.91
CA LEU A 279 11.27 -7.36 -14.05
C LEU A 279 10.74 -6.72 -15.33
N GLN A 280 9.44 -6.87 -15.60
CA GLN A 280 8.81 -6.33 -16.80
C GLN A 280 8.66 -4.80 -16.76
N SER A 281 8.41 -4.24 -15.58
CA SER A 281 8.24 -2.79 -15.38
C SER A 281 9.57 -2.04 -15.30
N ALA A 282 10.65 -2.67 -14.84
CA ALA A 282 11.90 -1.98 -14.52
C ALA A 282 12.54 -1.21 -15.69
N PRO A 283 12.66 -1.76 -16.91
CA PRO A 283 13.21 -1.01 -18.04
C PRO A 283 12.39 0.25 -18.37
N ALA A 284 11.06 0.12 -18.38
CA ALA A 284 10.14 1.21 -18.67
C ALA A 284 10.21 2.30 -17.58
N LEU A 285 10.28 1.92 -16.31
CA LEU A 285 10.39 2.87 -15.19
C LEU A 285 11.71 3.65 -15.22
N LEU A 286 12.85 2.99 -15.46
CA LEU A 286 14.14 3.69 -15.57
C LEU A 286 14.16 4.65 -16.76
N ALA A 287 13.65 4.22 -17.92
CA ALA A 287 13.53 5.08 -19.09
C ALA A 287 12.61 6.27 -18.81
N ALA A 288 11.50 6.05 -18.12
CA ALA A 288 10.58 7.11 -17.73
C ALA A 288 11.27 8.12 -16.81
N TYR A 289 11.91 7.69 -15.71
CA TYR A 289 12.62 8.60 -14.79
C TYR A 289 13.67 9.44 -15.50
N LEU A 290 14.40 8.86 -16.47
CA LEU A 290 15.37 9.58 -17.28
C LEU A 290 14.69 10.68 -18.13
N VAL A 291 13.65 10.32 -18.88
CA VAL A 291 12.90 11.25 -19.75
C VAL A 291 12.26 12.37 -18.93
N VAL A 292 11.66 12.01 -17.79
CA VAL A 292 11.08 12.93 -16.80
C VAL A 292 12.10 13.95 -16.31
N GLY A 293 13.30 13.50 -15.97
CA GLY A 293 14.42 14.36 -15.60
C GLY A 293 14.76 15.39 -16.68
N PHE A 294 14.89 14.95 -17.93
CA PHE A 294 15.18 15.85 -19.04
C PHE A 294 14.06 16.83 -19.31
N ILE A 295 12.80 16.38 -19.27
CA ILE A 295 11.66 17.28 -19.46
C ILE A 295 11.65 18.36 -18.39
N HIS A 296 11.86 18.01 -17.12
CA HIS A 296 11.89 18.99 -16.03
C HIS A 296 12.92 20.11 -16.27
N VAL A 297 14.11 19.78 -16.78
CA VAL A 297 15.17 20.77 -17.03
C VAL A 297 14.97 21.55 -18.32
N LEU A 298 14.41 20.91 -19.36
CA LEU A 298 14.30 21.48 -20.70
C LEU A 298 13.01 22.25 -20.94
N LEU A 299 11.93 22.01 -20.18
CA LEU A 299 10.64 22.66 -20.41
C LEU A 299 10.49 23.98 -19.62
N PRO A 300 10.31 25.13 -20.29
CA PRO A 300 9.94 26.36 -19.61
C PRO A 300 8.44 26.37 -19.24
N ALA A 301 8.13 26.60 -17.96
CA ALA A 301 6.77 26.64 -17.39
C ALA A 301 5.88 27.82 -17.84
N LYS A 302 6.18 28.51 -18.95
CA LYS A 302 5.49 29.74 -19.41
C LYS A 302 4.38 29.52 -20.43
N ARG A 303 3.53 28.49 -20.29
CA ARG A 303 2.58 28.11 -21.37
C ARG A 303 1.08 28.16 -21.05
N LEU A 304 0.69 28.56 -19.84
CA LEU A 304 -0.73 28.62 -19.44
C LEU A 304 -1.22 30.03 -19.05
N GLU A 305 -0.33 31.02 -19.00
CA GLU A 305 -0.68 32.41 -18.68
C GLU A 305 -1.22 33.16 -19.91
N GLY A 306 -2.37 33.84 -19.78
CA GLY A 306 -2.82 34.85 -20.75
C GLY A 306 -3.44 34.38 -22.07
N GLY A 307 -3.94 33.14 -22.16
CA GLY A 307 -4.50 32.61 -23.41
C GLY A 307 -5.91 33.12 -23.77
N THR A 308 -6.05 33.92 -24.83
CA THR A 308 -7.35 34.27 -25.43
C THR A 308 -7.98 33.09 -26.19
N GLY A 309 -9.30 32.91 -26.08
CA GLY A 309 -10.07 31.86 -26.77
C GLY A 309 -11.19 31.25 -25.91
N GLY A 310 -12.14 30.57 -26.55
CA GLY A 310 -13.25 29.91 -25.84
C GLY A 310 -12.80 28.72 -24.97
N PRO A 311 -13.66 28.25 -24.04
CA PRO A 311 -13.31 27.24 -23.03
C PRO A 311 -12.74 25.93 -23.60
N LEU A 312 -13.19 25.48 -24.78
CA LEU A 312 -12.66 24.27 -25.41
C LEU A 312 -11.20 24.43 -25.85
N ARG A 313 -10.85 25.60 -26.41
CA ARG A 313 -9.47 25.91 -26.82
C ARG A 313 -8.56 26.08 -25.62
N GLN A 314 -9.08 26.61 -24.52
CA GLN A 314 -8.38 26.68 -23.24
C GLN A 314 -8.11 25.28 -22.68
N ALA A 315 -9.12 24.40 -22.66
CA ALA A 315 -8.97 23.01 -22.25
C ALA A 315 -7.93 22.27 -23.10
N ALA A 316 -7.97 22.41 -24.43
CA ALA A 316 -6.97 21.81 -25.32
C ALA A 316 -5.53 22.28 -25.02
N ARG A 317 -5.34 23.57 -24.71
CA ARG A 317 -4.04 24.10 -24.25
C ARG A 317 -3.62 23.47 -22.92
N GLY A 318 -4.57 23.27 -22.00
CA GLY A 318 -4.36 22.55 -20.74
C GLY A 318 -3.86 21.12 -20.95
N VAL A 319 -4.52 20.35 -21.83
CA VAL A 319 -4.12 18.98 -22.17
C VAL A 319 -2.68 18.95 -22.73
N ILE A 320 -2.38 19.82 -23.69
CA ILE A 320 -1.04 19.90 -24.30
C ILE A 320 0.02 20.31 -23.26
N ALA A 321 -0.31 21.22 -22.34
CA ALA A 321 0.59 21.64 -21.29
C ALA A 321 0.83 20.55 -20.23
N GLY A 322 -0.15 19.67 -20.00
CA GLY A 322 -0.04 18.55 -19.07
C GLY A 322 0.77 17.38 -19.62
N LEU A 323 0.69 17.11 -20.93
CA LEU A 323 1.38 16.00 -21.61
C LEU A 323 2.87 15.82 -21.25
N PRO A 324 3.71 16.87 -21.20
CA PRO A 324 5.12 16.71 -20.87
C PRO A 324 5.38 16.60 -19.37
N LEU A 325 4.43 16.96 -18.49
CA LEU A 325 4.72 17.10 -17.08
C LEU A 325 4.61 15.76 -16.32
N PRO A 326 5.65 15.37 -15.59
CA PRO A 326 5.67 14.11 -14.86
C PRO A 326 5.23 14.32 -13.41
N VAL A 327 4.01 14.81 -13.24
CA VAL A 327 3.47 15.11 -11.92
C VAL A 327 2.38 14.11 -11.60
N CYS A 328 2.55 13.41 -10.47
CA CYS A 328 1.53 12.50 -9.97
C CYS A 328 0.28 13.27 -9.51
N SER A 329 -0.81 12.53 -9.31
CA SER A 329 -2.10 13.08 -8.87
C SER A 329 -2.02 13.86 -7.54
N CYS A 330 -1.02 13.60 -6.71
CA CYS A 330 -0.78 14.31 -5.45
C CYS A 330 -0.01 15.64 -5.67
N GLY A 331 1.00 15.63 -6.55
CA GLY A 331 1.83 16.81 -6.81
C GLY A 331 1.15 17.87 -7.67
N ILE A 332 0.13 17.50 -8.44
CA ILE A 332 -0.56 18.41 -9.38
C ILE A 332 -1.54 19.35 -8.67
N VAL A 333 -2.00 18.99 -7.46
CA VAL A 333 -2.94 19.77 -6.63
C VAL A 333 -2.38 21.15 -6.26
N PRO A 334 -1.17 21.30 -5.67
CA PRO A 334 -0.61 22.62 -5.39
C PRO A 334 -0.32 23.41 -6.67
N LEU A 335 0.12 22.75 -7.74
CA LEU A 335 0.40 23.41 -9.02
C LEU A 335 -0.88 23.97 -9.66
N TYR A 336 -1.99 23.22 -9.60
CA TYR A 336 -3.30 23.70 -10.03
C TYR A 336 -3.73 24.95 -9.25
N ARG A 337 -3.58 24.93 -7.91
CA ARG A 337 -3.92 26.07 -7.05
C ARG A 337 -3.15 27.31 -7.49
N GLU A 338 -1.85 27.18 -7.67
CA GLU A 338 -0.97 28.27 -8.07
C GLU A 338 -1.36 28.83 -9.45
N LEU A 339 -1.64 27.97 -10.43
CA LEU A 339 -2.08 28.38 -11.77
C LEU A 339 -3.39 29.19 -11.71
N VAL A 340 -4.38 28.71 -10.95
CA VAL A 340 -5.68 29.39 -10.81
C VAL A 340 -5.51 30.74 -10.09
N LEU A 341 -4.71 30.79 -9.03
CA LEU A 341 -4.44 32.03 -8.29
C LEU A 341 -3.67 33.07 -9.12
N LYS A 342 -2.78 32.61 -10.03
CA LYS A 342 -2.10 33.46 -11.03
C LYS A 342 -3.01 33.87 -12.19
N GLY A 343 -4.28 33.48 -12.18
CA GLY A 343 -5.27 33.90 -13.17
C GLY A 343 -5.32 33.05 -14.44
N ALA A 344 -4.78 31.82 -14.42
CA ALA A 344 -4.95 30.89 -15.54
C ALA A 344 -6.44 30.58 -15.77
N PRO A 345 -6.91 30.47 -17.03
CA PRO A 345 -8.29 30.12 -17.29
C PRO A 345 -8.66 28.75 -16.68
N VAL A 346 -9.77 28.68 -15.93
CA VAL A 346 -10.17 27.47 -15.19
C VAL A 346 -10.30 26.26 -16.11
N ALA A 347 -10.80 26.43 -17.34
CA ALA A 347 -10.87 25.33 -18.31
C ALA A 347 -9.50 24.75 -18.69
N ALA A 348 -8.48 25.60 -18.83
CA ALA A 348 -7.12 25.16 -19.09
C ALA A 348 -6.51 24.48 -17.87
N ALA A 349 -6.68 25.07 -16.69
CA ALA A 349 -6.19 24.51 -15.43
C ALA A 349 -6.83 23.14 -15.14
N MET A 350 -8.14 22.98 -15.36
CA MET A 350 -8.85 21.72 -15.12
C MET A 350 -8.40 20.62 -16.09
N ALA A 351 -8.28 20.94 -17.38
CA ALA A 351 -7.75 19.99 -18.35
C ALA A 351 -6.30 19.59 -18.02
N PHE A 352 -5.49 20.54 -17.58
CA PHE A 352 -4.11 20.32 -17.14
C PHE A 352 -4.03 19.42 -15.89
N LEU A 353 -4.91 19.64 -14.90
CA LEU A 353 -5.02 18.85 -13.68
C LEU A 353 -5.25 17.37 -13.96
N ILE A 354 -6.09 17.06 -14.97
CA ILE A 354 -6.42 15.68 -15.36
C ILE A 354 -5.34 15.12 -16.29
N ALA A 355 -4.95 15.88 -17.31
CA ALA A 355 -4.05 15.38 -18.36
C ALA A 355 -2.65 15.03 -17.83
N THR A 356 -2.16 15.76 -16.83
CA THR A 356 -0.79 15.57 -16.31
C THR A 356 -0.55 14.17 -15.73
N PRO A 357 -1.36 13.67 -14.77
CA PRO A 357 -1.18 12.32 -14.25
C PRO A 357 -1.65 11.23 -15.25
N GLU A 358 -2.61 11.52 -16.13
CA GLU A 358 -3.20 10.52 -17.04
C GLU A 358 -2.38 10.26 -18.31
N LEU A 359 -1.72 11.31 -18.83
CA LEU A 359 -0.88 11.24 -20.03
C LEU A 359 0.60 11.03 -19.70
N GLU A 360 0.90 10.61 -18.46
CA GLU A 360 2.26 10.38 -17.99
C GLU A 360 2.99 9.35 -18.86
N ILE A 361 4.21 9.70 -19.30
CA ILE A 361 5.05 8.85 -20.15
C ILE A 361 5.36 7.50 -19.48
N ALA A 362 5.56 7.49 -18.16
CA ALA A 362 5.80 6.26 -17.39
C ALA A 362 4.62 5.28 -17.53
N ALA A 363 3.41 5.77 -17.31
CA ALA A 363 2.20 4.97 -17.43
C ALA A 363 1.97 4.47 -18.86
N PHE A 364 2.26 5.29 -19.87
CA PHE A 364 2.21 4.88 -21.28
C PHE A 364 3.17 3.73 -21.59
N LEU A 365 4.46 3.87 -21.22
CA LEU A 365 5.47 2.83 -21.44
C LEU A 365 5.14 1.53 -20.70
N LEU A 366 4.65 1.63 -19.45
CA LEU A 366 4.19 0.48 -18.68
C LEU A 366 2.99 -0.20 -19.34
N THR A 367 2.03 0.57 -19.84
CA THR A 367 0.84 0.03 -20.50
C THR A 367 1.22 -0.71 -21.79
N MET A 368 2.12 -0.13 -22.60
CA MET A 368 2.63 -0.80 -23.79
C MET A 368 3.32 -2.12 -23.44
N GLN A 369 4.15 -2.11 -22.41
CA GLN A 369 4.93 -3.27 -22.01
C GLN A 369 4.07 -4.40 -21.41
N LEU A 370 3.03 -4.05 -20.66
CA LEU A 370 2.18 -5.01 -19.93
C LEU A 370 0.95 -5.47 -20.74
N MET A 371 0.38 -4.61 -21.58
CA MET A 371 -0.92 -4.82 -22.22
C MET A 371 -0.89 -4.62 -23.75
N GLY A 372 0.26 -4.24 -24.30
CA GLY A 372 0.46 -4.03 -25.73
C GLY A 372 0.15 -2.62 -26.22
N THR A 373 0.63 -2.32 -27.43
CA THR A 373 0.52 -1.00 -28.06
C THR A 373 -0.93 -0.54 -28.30
N PRO A 374 -1.88 -1.37 -28.79
CA PRO A 374 -3.25 -0.93 -29.02
C PRO A 374 -3.91 -0.39 -27.75
N PHE A 375 -3.69 -1.09 -26.63
CA PHE A 375 -4.21 -0.70 -25.33
C PHE A 375 -3.60 0.62 -24.83
N ALA A 376 -2.28 0.78 -24.98
CA ALA A 376 -1.60 2.02 -24.57
C ALA A 376 -2.06 3.24 -25.38
N VAL A 377 -2.26 3.09 -26.69
CA VAL A 377 -2.80 4.16 -27.55
C VAL A 377 -4.24 4.48 -27.16
N ALA A 378 -5.08 3.47 -26.93
CA ALA A 378 -6.46 3.66 -26.48
C ALA A 378 -6.52 4.40 -25.14
N ARG A 379 -5.64 4.07 -24.20
CA ARG A 379 -5.50 4.77 -22.92
C ARG A 379 -5.20 6.25 -23.10
N ILE A 380 -4.17 6.59 -23.88
CA ILE A 380 -3.77 7.99 -24.11
C ILE A 380 -4.86 8.76 -24.85
N ALA A 381 -5.51 8.16 -25.84
CA ALA A 381 -6.62 8.78 -26.54
C ALA A 381 -7.80 9.04 -25.60
N ALA A 382 -8.20 8.05 -24.80
CA ALA A 382 -9.29 8.17 -23.84
C ALA A 382 -8.98 9.21 -22.75
N ALA A 383 -7.76 9.21 -22.21
CA ALA A 383 -7.29 10.21 -21.24
C ALA A 383 -7.33 11.63 -21.81
N ALA A 384 -6.85 11.83 -23.05
CA ALA A 384 -6.87 13.13 -23.69
C ALA A 384 -8.30 13.63 -23.94
N VAL A 385 -9.19 12.75 -24.39
CA VAL A 385 -10.62 13.06 -24.57
C VAL A 385 -11.27 13.41 -23.24
N LEU A 386 -11.03 12.61 -22.19
CA LEU A 386 -11.59 12.83 -20.87
C LEU A 386 -11.13 14.17 -20.29
N ALA A 387 -9.83 14.46 -20.34
CA ALA A 387 -9.26 15.73 -19.88
C ALA A 387 -9.82 16.94 -20.65
N LEU A 388 -9.98 16.81 -21.97
CA LEU A 388 -10.55 17.85 -22.81
C LEU A 388 -12.02 18.12 -22.48
N LEU A 389 -12.84 17.06 -22.38
CA LEU A 389 -14.27 17.16 -22.07
C LEU A 389 -14.48 17.71 -20.66
N ALA A 390 -13.74 17.21 -19.69
CA ALA A 390 -13.84 17.66 -18.31
C ALA A 390 -13.38 19.11 -18.14
N GLY A 391 -12.23 19.47 -18.70
CA GLY A 391 -11.77 20.86 -18.71
C GLY A 391 -12.75 21.80 -19.41
N TRP A 392 -13.35 21.37 -20.53
CA TRP A 392 -14.33 22.16 -21.26
C TRP A 392 -15.65 22.35 -20.49
N LEU A 393 -16.24 21.27 -19.96
CA LEU A 393 -17.56 21.31 -19.32
C LEU A 393 -17.49 21.92 -17.92
N VAL A 394 -16.52 21.48 -17.10
CA VAL A 394 -16.34 22.01 -15.74
C VAL A 394 -15.83 23.44 -15.82
N GLY A 395 -14.86 23.73 -16.69
CA GLY A 395 -14.27 25.06 -16.83
C GLY A 395 -15.22 26.14 -17.37
N ARG A 396 -16.37 25.76 -17.94
CA ARG A 396 -17.44 26.70 -18.31
C ARG A 396 -18.31 27.14 -17.15
N ALA A 397 -18.48 26.26 -16.16
CA ALA A 397 -19.38 26.47 -15.03
C ALA A 397 -18.62 26.89 -13.76
N ALA A 398 -17.34 26.53 -13.66
CA ALA A 398 -16.52 26.78 -12.49
C ALA A 398 -16.07 28.25 -12.42
N THR A 399 -16.39 28.91 -11.32
CA THR A 399 -15.88 30.24 -10.97
C THR A 399 -14.82 30.10 -9.87
N VAL A 400 -13.85 31.02 -9.82
CA VAL A 400 -12.87 31.09 -8.73
C VAL A 400 -13.51 31.87 -7.57
N LYS A 401 -13.57 31.28 -6.38
CA LYS A 401 -14.00 32.01 -5.18
C LYS A 401 -12.94 33.07 -4.81
N PRO A 402 -13.33 34.23 -4.27
CA PRO A 402 -12.37 35.20 -3.73
C PRO A 402 -11.59 34.54 -2.59
N VAL A 403 -10.30 34.29 -2.81
CA VAL A 403 -9.40 33.81 -1.75
C VAL A 403 -8.96 35.03 -0.96
N ALA A 404 -9.20 35.05 0.36
CA ALA A 404 -8.65 36.08 1.23
C ALA A 404 -7.13 36.06 1.07
N SER A 405 -6.56 37.21 0.69
CA SER A 405 -5.18 37.37 0.23
C SER A 405 -4.11 37.23 1.32
N ALA A 406 -4.32 36.39 2.33
CA ALA A 406 -3.44 36.27 3.48
C ALA A 406 -2.29 35.25 3.31
N ASP A 407 -2.42 34.23 2.45
CA ASP A 407 -1.45 33.11 2.37
C ASP A 407 -0.73 32.96 1.02
N VAL A 408 -0.88 33.89 0.08
CA VAL A 408 -0.06 33.87 -1.14
C VAL A 408 1.29 34.49 -0.79
N GLY A 409 2.19 33.66 -0.30
CA GLY A 409 3.60 34.01 -0.15
C GLY A 409 4.09 34.69 -1.43
N ALA A 410 4.87 35.76 -1.27
CA ALA A 410 5.42 36.52 -2.39
C ALA A 410 6.06 35.55 -3.40
N PRO A 411 5.84 35.73 -4.72
CA PRO A 411 6.41 34.84 -5.72
C PRO A 411 7.92 34.74 -5.49
N GLU A 412 8.42 33.54 -5.21
CA GLU A 412 9.86 33.30 -5.17
C GLU A 412 10.45 33.77 -6.50
N PRO A 413 11.56 34.54 -6.47
CA PRO A 413 12.15 35.07 -7.67
C PRO A 413 12.52 33.91 -8.61
N GLU A 414 11.97 33.94 -9.83
CA GLU A 414 12.30 32.98 -10.90
C GLU A 414 13.84 32.93 -11.00
N PRO A 415 14.50 31.79 -10.75
CA PRO A 415 15.96 31.75 -10.68
C PRO A 415 16.53 32.26 -12.01
N GLN A 416 17.35 33.31 -11.93
CA GLN A 416 18.00 33.91 -13.09
C GLN A 416 18.69 32.81 -13.89
N ARG A 417 18.21 32.58 -15.12
CA ARG A 417 18.71 31.54 -16.01
C ARG A 417 20.12 31.88 -16.47
N THR A 418 21.12 31.43 -15.72
CA THR A 418 22.49 31.34 -16.22
C THR A 418 22.53 30.32 -17.37
N ARG A 419 23.34 30.56 -18.40
CA ARG A 419 23.61 29.56 -19.46
C ARG A 419 24.14 28.30 -18.78
N ARG A 420 23.31 27.26 -18.67
CA ARG A 420 23.72 25.98 -18.09
C ARG A 420 24.64 25.25 -19.07
N SER A 421 25.74 24.70 -18.57
CA SER A 421 26.57 23.79 -19.35
C SER A 421 25.78 22.50 -19.66
N PRO A 422 26.08 21.77 -20.75
CA PRO A 422 25.45 20.48 -21.04
C PRO A 422 25.58 19.48 -19.88
N ALA A 423 26.72 19.50 -19.18
CA ALA A 423 26.95 18.68 -18.00
C ALA A 423 26.05 19.08 -16.81
N GLY A 424 25.77 20.37 -16.64
CA GLY A 424 24.81 20.86 -15.65
C GLY A 424 23.38 20.39 -15.95
N VAL A 425 22.97 20.44 -17.22
CA VAL A 425 21.65 19.93 -17.65
C VAL A 425 21.50 18.44 -17.36
N LEU A 426 22.50 17.62 -17.70
CA LEU A 426 22.47 16.19 -17.41
C LEU A 426 22.42 15.91 -15.90
N ARG A 427 23.23 16.61 -15.10
CA ARG A 427 23.25 16.44 -13.64
C ARG A 427 21.89 16.78 -13.03
N ASP A 428 21.31 17.91 -13.40
CA ASP A 428 20.01 18.35 -12.90
C ASP A 428 18.90 17.36 -13.32
N ALA A 429 18.93 16.89 -14.57
CA ALA A 429 17.97 15.93 -15.09
C ALA A 429 18.03 14.61 -14.32
N LEU A 430 19.23 14.06 -14.11
CA LEU A 430 19.40 12.82 -13.35
C LEU A 430 19.01 12.99 -11.87
N ARG A 431 19.33 14.14 -11.27
CA ARG A 431 18.96 14.45 -9.87
C ARG A 431 17.45 14.53 -9.68
N PHE A 432 16.74 15.19 -10.61
CA PHE A 432 15.29 15.25 -10.55
C PHE A 432 14.66 13.89 -10.85
N GLY A 433 15.04 13.26 -11.97
CA GLY A 433 14.46 12.01 -12.44
C GLY A 433 14.67 10.81 -11.50
N PHE A 434 15.90 10.58 -11.04
CA PHE A 434 16.22 9.44 -10.16
C PHE A 434 16.25 9.79 -8.67
N GLY A 435 16.08 11.07 -8.32
CA GLY A 435 16.00 11.53 -6.94
C GLY A 435 14.55 11.88 -6.59
N GLU A 436 14.15 13.11 -6.90
CA GLU A 436 12.86 13.67 -6.49
C GLU A 436 11.65 12.94 -7.09
N ALA A 437 11.69 12.60 -8.38
CA ALA A 437 10.59 11.90 -9.02
C ALA A 437 10.38 10.51 -8.41
N VAL A 438 11.47 9.74 -8.23
CA VAL A 438 11.46 8.46 -7.51
C VAL A 438 10.94 8.63 -6.10
N ASP A 439 11.37 9.67 -5.40
CA ASP A 439 10.95 9.90 -4.02
C ASP A 439 9.42 9.94 -3.94
N HIS A 440 8.74 10.60 -4.89
CA HIS A 440 7.29 10.72 -4.94
C HIS A 440 6.54 9.50 -5.46
N THR A 441 7.13 8.67 -6.32
CA THR A 441 6.40 7.58 -7.00
C THR A 441 6.76 6.18 -6.51
N ALA A 442 7.92 5.96 -5.88
CA ALA A 442 8.41 4.61 -5.54
C ALA A 442 7.46 3.85 -4.61
N ALA A 443 6.96 4.48 -3.55
CA ALA A 443 6.04 3.86 -2.59
C ALA A 443 4.72 3.42 -3.27
N TRP A 444 4.19 4.25 -4.17
CA TRP A 444 2.98 3.95 -4.94
C TRP A 444 3.18 2.83 -5.95
N ILE A 445 4.34 2.78 -6.61
CA ILE A 445 4.69 1.70 -7.54
C ILE A 445 4.83 0.37 -6.78
N LEU A 446 5.50 0.37 -5.63
CA LEU A 446 5.63 -0.81 -4.78
C LEU A 446 4.27 -1.27 -4.25
N LEU A 447 3.40 -0.34 -3.84
CA LEU A 447 2.03 -0.66 -3.44
C LEU A 447 1.26 -1.30 -4.61
N GLY A 448 1.31 -0.71 -5.80
CA GLY A 448 0.62 -1.22 -6.99
C GLY A 448 1.07 -2.62 -7.38
N LEU A 449 2.39 -2.87 -7.42
CA LEU A 449 2.96 -4.19 -7.63
C LEU A 449 2.59 -5.16 -6.51
N GLY A 450 2.60 -4.71 -5.26
CA GLY A 450 2.23 -5.53 -4.10
C GLY A 450 0.76 -5.96 -4.12
N ILE A 451 -0.17 -5.05 -4.44
CA ILE A 451 -1.58 -5.36 -4.61
C ILE A 451 -1.78 -6.32 -5.79
N ALA A 452 -1.15 -6.05 -6.93
CA ALA A 452 -1.21 -6.95 -8.09
C ALA A 452 -0.72 -8.37 -7.74
N ALA A 453 0.41 -8.47 -7.06
CA ALA A 453 0.99 -9.72 -6.60
C ALA A 453 0.11 -10.46 -5.59
N LEU A 454 -0.51 -9.72 -4.67
CA LEU A 454 -1.37 -10.28 -3.65
C LEU A 454 -2.71 -10.75 -4.21
N VAL A 455 -3.33 -10.00 -5.11
CA VAL A 455 -4.66 -10.31 -5.64
C VAL A 455 -4.60 -11.41 -6.71
N SER A 456 -3.54 -11.45 -7.52
CA SER A 456 -3.45 -12.38 -8.66
C SER A 456 -3.68 -13.86 -8.33
N PRO A 457 -3.12 -14.44 -7.24
CA PRO A 457 -3.36 -15.83 -6.88
C PRO A 457 -4.84 -16.20 -6.65
N TYR A 458 -5.71 -15.23 -6.36
CA TYR A 458 -7.12 -15.45 -6.06
C TYR A 458 -8.06 -15.17 -7.24
N LEU A 459 -7.53 -14.72 -8.38
CA LEU A 459 -8.33 -14.46 -9.56
C LEU A 459 -8.36 -15.72 -10.43
N ASP A 460 -9.54 -16.32 -10.61
CA ASP A 460 -9.75 -17.43 -11.54
C ASP A 460 -10.39 -16.93 -12.83
N LYS A 461 -9.91 -17.31 -14.02
CA LYS A 461 -10.44 -16.78 -15.31
C LYS A 461 -11.97 -16.85 -15.47
N ASP A 462 -12.64 -17.69 -14.69
CA ASP A 462 -14.09 -17.87 -14.71
C ASP A 462 -14.87 -16.81 -13.91
N TRP A 463 -14.22 -16.01 -13.05
CA TRP A 463 -14.88 -15.06 -12.15
C TRP A 463 -15.66 -13.96 -12.88
N LEU A 464 -15.34 -13.70 -14.15
CA LEU A 464 -15.97 -12.68 -15.00
C LEU A 464 -16.91 -13.24 -16.08
N ILE A 465 -16.99 -14.56 -16.27
CA ILE A 465 -17.72 -15.18 -17.40
C ILE A 465 -19.23 -14.87 -17.39
N GLY A 466 -19.79 -14.46 -16.25
CA GLY A 466 -21.19 -14.05 -16.12
C GLY A 466 -21.44 -12.54 -16.01
N VAL A 467 -20.40 -11.70 -15.97
CA VAL A 467 -20.56 -10.25 -15.71
C VAL A 467 -20.63 -9.50 -17.05
N PRO A 468 -21.74 -8.81 -17.36
CA PRO A 468 -21.87 -8.02 -18.60
C PRO A 468 -20.74 -6.99 -18.73
N PRO A 469 -20.14 -6.78 -19.92
CA PRO A 469 -19.03 -5.85 -20.11
C PRO A 469 -19.28 -4.45 -19.53
N ILE A 470 -20.47 -3.89 -19.75
CA ILE A 470 -20.84 -2.58 -19.18
C ILE A 470 -20.84 -2.55 -17.65
N LEU A 471 -21.18 -3.66 -17.00
CA LEU A 471 -21.12 -3.77 -15.54
C LEU A 471 -19.67 -3.91 -15.06
N GLN A 472 -18.83 -4.62 -15.80
CA GLN A 472 -17.38 -4.65 -15.53
C GLN A 472 -16.81 -3.23 -15.60
N VAL A 473 -17.14 -2.47 -16.64
CA VAL A 473 -16.71 -1.07 -16.83
C VAL A 473 -17.18 -0.18 -15.69
N ALA A 474 -18.46 -0.25 -15.32
CA ALA A 474 -19.02 0.55 -14.24
C ALA A 474 -18.36 0.21 -12.89
N CYS A 475 -18.22 -1.08 -12.55
CA CYS A 475 -17.57 -1.52 -11.32
C CYS A 475 -16.09 -1.10 -11.28
N ALA A 476 -15.37 -1.22 -12.40
CA ALA A 476 -13.97 -0.84 -12.50
C ALA A 476 -13.76 0.69 -12.34
N ALA A 477 -14.63 1.50 -12.94
CA ALA A 477 -14.64 2.95 -12.75
C ALA A 477 -14.89 3.35 -11.29
N LEU A 478 -15.86 2.69 -10.64
CA LEU A 478 -16.17 2.94 -9.22
C LEU A 478 -15.06 2.45 -8.29
N LEU A 479 -14.37 1.37 -8.66
CA LEU A 479 -13.22 0.85 -7.92
C LEU A 479 -11.99 1.77 -8.04
N GLY A 480 -11.80 2.45 -9.17
CA GLY A 480 -10.70 3.39 -9.35
C GLY A 480 -10.75 4.59 -8.40
N LEU A 481 -11.95 5.09 -8.12
CA LEU A 481 -12.17 6.26 -7.25
C LEU A 481 -11.56 6.12 -5.82
N PRO A 482 -11.77 5.03 -5.07
CA PRO A 482 -11.16 4.85 -3.74
C PRO A 482 -9.72 4.35 -3.77
N LEU A 483 -9.23 3.78 -4.88
CA LEU A 483 -7.91 3.17 -4.93
C LEU A 483 -6.78 4.20 -4.74
N TYR A 484 -6.99 5.48 -5.10
CA TYR A 484 -6.02 6.58 -4.99
C TYR A 484 -4.61 6.25 -5.51
N VAL A 485 -4.49 5.28 -6.42
CA VAL A 485 -3.20 4.88 -6.98
C VAL A 485 -2.91 5.73 -8.23
N CYS A 486 -1.70 6.25 -8.33
CA CYS A 486 -1.24 6.96 -9.52
C CYS A 486 -1.31 6.08 -10.78
N ALA A 487 -1.23 6.70 -11.96
CA ALA A 487 -1.31 6.03 -13.25
C ALA A 487 -0.28 4.89 -13.36
N SER A 488 0.95 5.12 -12.89
CA SER A 488 2.02 4.14 -12.90
C SER A 488 1.78 2.95 -11.95
N GLY A 489 1.23 3.19 -10.75
CA GLY A 489 0.93 2.11 -9.79
C GLY A 489 -0.32 1.30 -10.13
N SER A 490 -1.32 1.90 -10.79
CA SER A 490 -2.56 1.22 -11.17
C SER A 490 -2.41 0.37 -12.44
N THR A 491 -1.39 0.62 -13.26
CA THR A 491 -1.17 -0.11 -14.53
C THR A 491 -0.90 -1.62 -14.32
N PRO A 492 0.02 -2.05 -13.43
CA PRO A 492 0.25 -3.48 -13.18
C PRO A 492 -0.97 -4.18 -12.58
N PHE A 493 -1.74 -3.46 -11.75
CA PHE A 493 -3.01 -3.98 -11.22
C PHE A 493 -4.04 -4.20 -12.33
N ALA A 494 -4.24 -3.22 -13.22
CA ALA A 494 -5.14 -3.36 -14.36
C ALA A 494 -4.69 -4.49 -15.31
N ALA A 495 -3.39 -4.59 -15.61
CA ALA A 495 -2.83 -5.65 -16.44
C ALA A 495 -3.10 -7.05 -15.86
N SER A 496 -2.98 -7.18 -14.52
CA SER A 496 -3.34 -8.43 -13.83
C SER A 496 -4.80 -8.78 -14.07
N LEU A 497 -5.72 -7.83 -13.85
CA LEU A 497 -7.15 -8.08 -14.04
C LEU A 497 -7.48 -8.47 -15.49
N VAL A 498 -6.86 -7.84 -16.50
CA VAL A 498 -7.05 -8.20 -17.91
C VAL A 498 -6.53 -9.61 -18.20
N ALA A 499 -5.40 -10.02 -17.64
CA ALA A 499 -4.89 -11.39 -17.77
C ALA A 499 -5.85 -12.45 -17.18
N TYR A 500 -6.73 -12.04 -16.27
CA TYR A 500 -7.79 -12.85 -15.69
C TYR A 500 -9.18 -12.61 -16.33
N GLY A 501 -9.24 -11.97 -17.49
CA GLY A 501 -10.47 -11.84 -18.30
C GLY A 501 -11.23 -10.52 -18.14
N LEU A 502 -10.68 -9.52 -17.45
CA LEU A 502 -11.27 -8.18 -17.41
C LEU A 502 -11.26 -7.56 -18.81
N SER A 503 -12.42 -7.05 -19.23
CA SER A 503 -12.57 -6.37 -20.53
C SER A 503 -11.64 -5.15 -20.66
N PRO A 504 -11.16 -4.81 -21.89
CA PRO A 504 -10.22 -3.72 -22.07
C PRO A 504 -10.79 -2.37 -21.64
N GLY A 505 -12.06 -2.14 -21.93
CA GLY A 505 -12.80 -0.96 -21.52
C GLY A 505 -12.89 -0.80 -20.02
N ALA A 506 -13.09 -1.89 -19.28
CA ALA A 506 -13.12 -1.84 -17.82
C ALA A 506 -11.75 -1.51 -17.23
N ALA A 507 -10.67 -2.06 -17.79
CA ALA A 507 -9.32 -1.69 -17.41
C ALA A 507 -9.00 -0.22 -17.73
N ILE A 508 -9.43 0.31 -18.89
CA ILE A 508 -9.31 1.74 -19.19
C ILE A 508 -10.10 2.60 -18.20
N ALA A 509 -11.34 2.23 -17.88
CA ALA A 509 -12.16 3.00 -16.95
C ALA A 509 -11.54 3.05 -15.53
N LEU A 510 -10.94 1.94 -15.07
CA LEU A 510 -10.14 1.88 -13.85
C LEU A 510 -8.93 2.83 -13.91
N LEU A 511 -8.18 2.79 -15.03
CA LEU A 511 -6.95 3.56 -15.22
C LEU A 511 -7.18 5.06 -15.42
N LEU A 512 -8.38 5.48 -15.84
CA LEU A 512 -8.78 6.88 -15.99
C LEU A 512 -9.40 7.49 -14.73
N THR A 513 -10.03 6.67 -13.89
CA THR A 513 -10.69 7.18 -12.67
C THR A 513 -9.69 7.32 -11.53
N GLY A 514 -8.79 6.34 -11.35
CA GLY A 514 -7.82 6.36 -10.24
C GLY A 514 -6.91 7.59 -10.21
N PRO A 515 -6.13 7.88 -11.26
CA PRO A 515 -5.21 9.02 -11.26
C PRO A 515 -5.91 10.38 -11.34
N ALA A 516 -7.05 10.46 -12.03
CA ALA A 516 -7.82 11.70 -12.15
C ALA A 516 -8.59 12.10 -10.88
N THR A 517 -8.87 11.17 -9.97
CA THR A 517 -9.69 11.43 -8.78
C THR A 517 -8.96 11.09 -7.48
N ASN A 518 -8.85 12.06 -6.57
CA ASN A 518 -8.38 11.81 -5.21
C ASN A 518 -9.00 12.78 -4.20
N VAL A 519 -8.94 12.46 -2.90
CA VAL A 519 -9.53 13.30 -1.83
C VAL A 519 -8.99 14.72 -1.88
N THR A 520 -7.68 14.89 -2.12
CA THR A 520 -7.03 16.20 -2.10
C THR A 520 -7.46 17.05 -3.29
N THR A 521 -7.69 16.46 -4.46
CA THR A 521 -8.33 17.09 -5.61
C THR A 521 -9.74 17.54 -5.27
N PHE A 522 -10.60 16.67 -4.71
CA PHE A 522 -11.96 17.06 -4.36
C PHE A 522 -11.99 18.19 -3.30
N GLY A 523 -11.11 18.13 -2.30
CA GLY A 523 -10.94 19.19 -1.31
C GLY A 523 -10.52 20.51 -1.95
N LEU A 524 -9.45 20.49 -2.75
CA LEU A 524 -8.96 21.66 -3.48
C LEU A 524 -10.04 22.30 -4.37
N LEU A 525 -10.75 21.49 -5.16
CA LEU A 525 -11.80 21.99 -6.04
C LEU A 525 -12.98 22.57 -5.24
N SER A 526 -13.29 21.98 -4.08
CA SER A 526 -14.34 22.49 -3.18
C SER A 526 -13.94 23.84 -2.57
N ASP A 527 -12.66 24.00 -2.23
CA ASP A 527 -12.11 25.23 -1.68
C ASP A 527 -12.10 26.36 -2.72
N LEU A 528 -11.56 26.09 -3.91
CA LEU A 528 -11.37 27.11 -4.95
C LEU A 528 -12.63 27.40 -5.77
N HIS A 529 -13.48 26.40 -6.01
CA HIS A 529 -14.61 26.49 -6.93
C HIS A 529 -15.96 26.10 -6.32
N GLY A 530 -15.99 25.61 -5.08
CA GLY A 530 -17.20 25.15 -4.41
C GLY A 530 -17.50 23.67 -4.60
N SER A 531 -18.19 23.08 -3.61
CA SER A 531 -18.51 21.64 -3.56
C SER A 531 -19.34 21.17 -4.75
N LYS A 532 -20.23 22.01 -5.28
CA LYS A 532 -21.00 21.70 -6.49
C LYS A 532 -20.09 21.42 -7.69
N THR A 533 -19.03 22.21 -7.86
CA THR A 533 -18.04 22.04 -8.93
C THR A 533 -17.25 20.75 -8.73
N ALA A 534 -16.81 20.47 -7.49
CA ALA A 534 -16.09 19.25 -7.16
C ALA A 534 -16.92 17.97 -7.42
N ILE A 535 -18.20 17.97 -7.04
CA ILE A 535 -19.12 16.86 -7.33
C ILE A 535 -19.34 16.71 -8.84
N THR A 536 -19.55 17.83 -9.54
CA THR A 536 -19.73 17.81 -11.01
C THR A 536 -18.51 17.23 -11.71
N PHE A 537 -17.31 17.62 -11.27
CA PHE A 537 -16.05 17.04 -11.74
C PHE A 537 -16.02 15.53 -11.52
N GLY A 538 -16.30 15.04 -10.31
CA GLY A 538 -16.29 13.61 -10.00
C GLY A 538 -17.29 12.80 -10.84
N VAL A 539 -18.54 13.28 -10.94
CA VAL A 539 -19.57 12.65 -11.77
C VAL A 539 -19.13 12.60 -13.23
N LEU A 540 -18.56 13.69 -13.75
CA LEU A 540 -18.13 13.76 -15.13
C LEU A 540 -16.95 12.82 -15.42
N ILE A 541 -15.99 12.68 -14.49
CA ILE A 541 -14.89 11.73 -14.63
C ILE A 541 -15.43 10.30 -14.66
N ILE A 542 -16.34 9.93 -13.75
CA ILE A 542 -16.93 8.58 -13.71
C ILE A 542 -17.72 8.28 -14.97
N VAL A 543 -18.65 9.17 -15.34
CA VAL A 543 -19.50 8.98 -16.53
C VAL A 543 -18.65 8.98 -17.81
N GLY A 544 -17.66 9.87 -17.89
CA GLY A 544 -16.73 9.93 -19.02
C GLY A 544 -15.87 8.68 -19.13
N ALA A 545 -15.32 8.19 -18.02
CA ALA A 545 -14.53 6.96 -17.99
C ALA A 545 -15.37 5.73 -18.36
N ILE A 546 -16.63 5.65 -17.91
CA ILE A 546 -17.55 4.57 -18.31
C ILE A 546 -17.84 4.64 -19.80
N GLY A 547 -18.20 5.83 -20.32
CA GLY A 547 -18.50 6.02 -21.73
C GLY A 547 -17.32 5.69 -22.64
N LEU A 548 -16.12 6.13 -22.26
CA LEU A 548 -14.89 5.82 -22.98
C LEU A 548 -14.50 4.34 -22.85
N GLY A 549 -14.70 3.72 -21.69
CA GLY A 549 -14.48 2.29 -21.48
C GLY A 549 -15.38 1.45 -22.38
N VAL A 550 -16.70 1.72 -22.40
CA VAL A 550 -17.64 1.05 -23.30
C VAL A 550 -17.27 1.26 -24.77
N ALA A 551 -16.81 2.46 -25.14
CA ALA A 551 -16.32 2.70 -26.50
C ALA A 551 -15.11 1.82 -26.81
N VAL A 552 -14.14 1.72 -25.90
CA VAL A 552 -12.96 0.86 -26.04
C VAL A 552 -13.33 -0.62 -26.18
N ASP A 553 -14.31 -1.13 -25.42
CA ASP A 553 -14.80 -2.51 -25.58
C ASP A 553 -15.37 -2.78 -26.98
N GLY A 554 -15.95 -1.76 -27.63
CA GLY A 554 -16.41 -1.85 -29.01
C GLY A 554 -15.29 -1.75 -30.06
N LEU A 555 -14.10 -1.28 -29.67
CA LEU A 555 -12.97 -0.99 -30.55
C LEU A 555 -11.83 -2.01 -30.45
N LEU A 556 -11.63 -2.57 -29.26
CA LEU A 556 -10.54 -3.50 -28.94
C LEU A 556 -11.09 -4.84 -28.48
N GLU A 557 -10.54 -5.92 -29.03
CA GLU A 557 -10.73 -7.25 -28.47
C GLU A 557 -9.89 -7.41 -27.19
N THR A 558 -10.34 -8.28 -26.28
CA THR A 558 -9.56 -8.66 -25.09
C THR A 558 -8.20 -9.22 -25.54
N PRO A 559 -7.07 -8.56 -25.25
CA PRO A 559 -5.77 -9.11 -25.61
C PRO A 559 -5.54 -10.42 -24.86
N ASP A 560 -5.00 -11.42 -25.56
CA ASP A 560 -4.58 -12.70 -24.95
C ASP A 560 -3.28 -12.48 -24.17
N ILE A 561 -3.41 -11.88 -22.99
CA ILE A 561 -2.32 -11.68 -22.05
C ILE A 561 -2.19 -12.97 -21.23
N ALA A 562 -1.11 -13.72 -21.46
CA ALA A 562 -0.82 -14.90 -20.67
C ALA A 562 -0.74 -14.52 -19.18
N PRO A 563 -1.45 -15.22 -18.27
CA PRO A 563 -1.32 -14.97 -16.84
C PRO A 563 0.13 -15.15 -16.43
N VAL A 564 0.64 -14.15 -15.70
CA VAL A 564 2.06 -13.98 -15.35
C VAL A 564 2.58 -15.13 -14.46
N THR A 565 1.69 -15.97 -13.95
CA THR A 565 1.99 -17.17 -13.15
C THR A 565 2.88 -18.19 -13.86
N ASN A 566 3.00 -18.12 -15.20
CA ASN A 566 3.83 -19.00 -16.03
C ASN A 566 4.91 -18.26 -16.82
N ALA A 567 5.43 -17.12 -16.34
CA ALA A 567 6.56 -16.45 -16.97
C ALA A 567 7.89 -17.21 -16.73
N GLY A 568 7.98 -18.45 -17.20
CA GLY A 568 9.22 -19.20 -17.43
C GLY A 568 10.05 -18.65 -18.60
N HIS A 569 9.89 -17.37 -18.94
CA HIS A 569 10.78 -16.69 -19.87
C HIS A 569 12.00 -16.27 -19.05
N ALA A 570 13.17 -16.81 -19.40
CA ALA A 570 14.45 -16.36 -18.86
C ALA A 570 14.50 -14.83 -18.96
N ALA A 571 14.40 -14.15 -17.81
CA ALA A 571 14.41 -12.70 -17.76
C ALA A 571 15.66 -12.21 -18.50
N SER A 572 15.48 -11.31 -19.45
CA SER A 572 16.62 -10.82 -20.21
C SER A 572 17.66 -10.23 -19.26
N THR A 573 18.94 -10.41 -19.56
CA THR A 573 20.03 -9.85 -18.74
C THR A 573 19.86 -8.34 -18.56
N LEU A 574 19.28 -7.67 -19.56
CA LEU A 574 18.86 -6.28 -19.48
C LEU A 574 17.78 -6.04 -18.43
N ALA A 575 16.69 -6.82 -18.41
CA ALA A 575 15.62 -6.67 -17.43
C ALA A 575 16.12 -6.89 -15.98
N ILE A 576 17.00 -7.89 -15.78
CA ILE A 576 17.64 -8.13 -14.47
C ILE A 576 18.53 -6.95 -14.07
N GLY A 577 19.33 -6.42 -15.02
CA GLY A 577 20.16 -5.24 -14.79
C GLY A 577 19.33 -4.01 -14.45
N CYS A 578 18.25 -3.76 -15.20
CA CYS A 578 17.31 -2.68 -14.94
C CYS A 578 16.62 -2.82 -13.58
N LEU A 579 16.17 -4.01 -13.22
CA LEU A 579 15.57 -4.24 -11.91
C LEU A 579 16.58 -4.01 -10.79
N SER A 580 17.83 -4.43 -10.95
CA SER A 580 18.89 -4.21 -9.95
C SER A 580 19.15 -2.71 -9.74
N VAL A 581 19.23 -1.94 -10.83
CA VAL A 581 19.40 -0.47 -10.75
C VAL A 581 18.16 0.18 -10.13
N LEU A 582 16.96 -0.22 -10.54
CA LEU A 582 15.72 0.32 -10.00
C LEU A 582 15.58 0.02 -8.49
N ALA A 583 15.88 -1.20 -8.08
CA ALA A 583 15.87 -1.61 -6.68
C ALA A 583 16.87 -0.80 -5.85
N LEU A 584 18.07 -0.54 -6.38
CA LEU A 584 19.05 0.33 -5.73
C LEU A 584 18.53 1.76 -5.59
N VAL A 585 17.93 2.32 -6.64
CA VAL A 585 17.39 3.69 -6.63
C VAL A 585 16.22 3.80 -5.64
N PHE A 586 15.33 2.81 -5.59
CA PHE A 586 14.23 2.76 -4.61
C PHE A 586 14.75 2.59 -3.19
N LEU A 587 15.79 1.77 -2.99
CA LEU A 587 16.45 1.63 -1.70
C LEU A 587 17.07 2.96 -1.27
N VAL A 588 17.83 3.64 -2.14
CA VAL A 588 18.41 4.97 -1.83
C VAL A 588 17.31 5.99 -1.49
N SER A 589 16.19 5.96 -2.21
CA SER A 589 15.02 6.79 -1.92
C SER A 589 14.43 6.52 -0.52
N LEU A 590 14.22 5.25 -0.18
CA LEU A 590 13.77 4.82 1.15
C LEU A 590 14.75 5.24 2.24
N LEU A 591 16.06 5.11 2.01
CA LEU A 591 17.10 5.52 2.95
C LEU A 591 17.08 7.04 3.18
N ARG A 592 16.96 7.84 2.12
CA ARG A 592 16.93 9.31 2.17
C ARG A 592 15.68 9.85 2.88
N GLN A 593 14.55 9.19 2.70
CA GLN A 593 13.26 9.62 3.28
C GLN A 593 12.97 9.01 4.65
N GLY A 594 13.62 7.90 4.98
CA GLY A 594 13.19 7.04 6.07
C GLY A 594 11.87 6.32 5.79
N THR A 595 11.61 5.30 6.59
CA THR A 595 10.57 4.29 6.34
C THR A 595 9.17 4.83 6.54
N ARG A 596 8.97 5.58 7.62
CA ARG A 596 7.67 6.15 7.97
C ARG A 596 7.23 7.21 6.95
N PRO A 597 8.04 8.24 6.62
CA PRO A 597 7.68 9.20 5.57
C PRO A 597 7.46 8.53 4.20
N PHE A 598 8.23 7.50 3.87
CA PHE A 598 8.04 6.75 2.63
C PHE A 598 6.67 6.06 2.56
N ILE A 599 6.20 5.47 3.67
CA ILE A 599 4.90 4.79 3.77
C ILE A 599 3.74 5.79 3.88
N GLU A 600 3.93 6.88 4.63
CA GLU A 600 2.93 7.94 4.83
C GLU A 600 2.54 8.64 3.52
N ARG A 601 3.39 8.61 2.48
CA ARG A 601 3.03 9.07 1.13
C ARG A 601 1.86 8.33 0.51
N VAL A 602 1.62 7.10 0.96
CA VAL A 602 0.57 6.20 0.46
C VAL A 602 -0.58 6.07 1.46
N ALA A 603 -0.32 6.31 2.75
CA ALA A 603 -1.36 6.39 3.75
C ALA A 603 -2.26 7.60 3.49
N VAL A 604 -3.58 7.41 3.60
CA VAL A 604 -4.57 8.48 3.46
C VAL A 604 -4.38 9.50 4.58
N SER A 605 -3.50 10.48 4.40
CA SER A 605 -3.28 11.51 5.41
C SER A 605 -4.52 12.39 5.56
N ARG A 606 -4.88 12.65 6.83
CA ARG A 606 -6.03 13.44 7.27
C ARG A 606 -5.71 14.94 7.33
N ASP A 607 -4.51 15.34 6.92
CA ASP A 607 -4.02 16.72 7.07
C ASP A 607 -4.52 17.63 5.95
N GLY A 608 -5.83 17.86 5.95
CA GLY A 608 -6.46 19.00 5.25
C GLY A 608 -6.92 20.11 6.19
N HIS A 609 -6.75 19.97 7.52
CA HIS A 609 -7.39 20.86 8.50
C HIS A 609 -6.54 21.26 9.71
N ASP A 610 -5.21 21.36 9.58
CA ASP A 610 -4.43 22.07 10.59
C ASP A 610 -3.27 22.82 9.93
N HIS A 611 -3.60 23.97 9.33
CA HIS A 611 -2.57 24.99 9.10
C HIS A 611 -2.21 25.56 10.47
N GLY A 612 -0.96 25.33 10.88
CA GLY A 612 -0.38 25.91 12.07
C GLY A 612 -0.58 27.42 12.05
N HIS A 613 -1.38 27.90 13.00
CA HIS A 613 -1.22 29.25 13.50
C HIS A 613 0.17 29.33 14.13
N ASP A 614 1.09 30.00 13.42
CA ASP A 614 2.30 30.55 14.00
C ASP A 614 1.89 31.50 15.14
N HIS A 615 1.84 30.98 16.36
CA HIS A 615 1.98 31.79 17.57
C HIS A 615 3.46 31.88 17.92
N ALA A 616 4.21 32.62 17.10
CA ALA A 616 5.26 33.44 17.66
C ALA A 616 4.57 34.54 18.49
N ASP A 617 5.01 34.75 19.73
CA ASP A 617 4.53 35.74 20.72
C ASP A 617 3.53 35.25 21.79
N SER A 618 3.86 34.15 22.47
CA SER A 618 3.47 34.01 23.89
C SER A 618 4.71 33.74 24.75
N PRO A 619 4.99 34.56 25.79
CA PRO A 619 6.09 34.29 26.70
C PRO A 619 5.83 32.99 27.46
N PRO A 620 6.89 32.25 27.86
CA PRO A 620 6.75 30.99 28.56
C PRO A 620 5.95 31.18 29.86
N PRO A 621 5.08 30.22 30.25
CA PRO A 621 4.39 30.28 31.52
C PRO A 621 5.42 30.30 32.66
N PRO A 622 5.19 31.06 33.74
CA PRO A 622 6.10 31.10 34.86
C PRO A 622 6.23 29.70 35.47
N CYS A 623 7.48 29.24 35.59
CA CYS A 623 7.80 28.07 36.41
C CYS A 623 7.23 28.30 37.81
N CYS A 624 6.32 27.44 38.24
CA CYS A 624 5.90 27.38 39.63
C CYS A 624 6.92 26.53 40.40
N ASP A 625 7.38 27.09 41.52
CA ASP A 625 8.18 26.44 42.57
C ASP A 625 7.54 25.16 43.12
#